data_AF-A0A3N5VID5-F1
#
_entry.id   AF-A0A3N5VID5-F1
#
_cell.length_a   1.000
_cell.length_b   1.000
_cell.length_c   1.000
_cell.angle_alpha   90.00
_cell.angle_beta   90.00
_cell.angle_gamma   90.00
#
_symmetry.space_group_name_H-M   'P 1'
#
loop_
_entity.id
_entity.type
_entity.pdbx_description
1 polymer ?
#
loop_
_entity_poly.entity_id
_entity_poly.type
_entity_poly.pdbx_seq_one_letter_code
_entity_poly.pdbx_strand_id
1 'polypeptide(L)' 'MKQLKKLPKFYVIEIEDIYGNKTAVDGLRTNFTTFAAAKSYAHFYSNLYGEQYKFRIIGRNRILNYPHD' A
#
# COMPACT_ATOMS: atom_id res chain seq x y z
N MET A 1 28.62 11.38 2.40
CA MET A 1 27.30 12.02 2.61
C MET A 1 26.21 10.95 2.58
N LYS A 2 25.57 10.64 3.71
CA LYS A 2 24.35 9.83 3.73
C LYS A 2 23.23 10.68 3.15
N GLN A 3 22.82 10.41 1.90
CA GLN A 3 21.59 11.01 1.37
C GLN A 3 20.44 10.54 2.26
N LEU A 4 19.87 11.43 3.06
CA LEU A 4 18.61 11.16 3.77
C LEU A 4 17.55 10.94 2.70
N LYS A 5 17.25 9.67 2.37
CA LYS A 5 16.12 9.35 1.51
C LYS A 5 14.87 9.91 2.18
N LYS A 6 14.24 10.89 1.53
CA LYS A 6 13.02 11.52 2.04
C LYS A 6 11.96 10.44 2.23
N LEU A 7 11.40 10.35 3.43
CA LEU A 7 10.37 9.37 3.74
C LEU A 7 9.16 9.56 2.80
N PRO A 8 8.51 8.45 2.37
CA PRO A 8 7.25 8.51 1.65
C PRO A 8 6.22 9.39 2.36
N LYS A 9 5.53 10.25 1.60
CA LYS A 9 4.45 11.08 2.15
C LYS A 9 3.24 10.27 2.60
N PHE A 10 3.01 9.12 1.99
CA PHE A 10 1.96 8.18 2.36
C PHE A 10 2.33 6.76 1.92
N TYR A 11 1.58 5.78 2.41
CA TYR A 11 1.75 4.36 2.14
C TYR A 11 0.45 3.80 1.60
N VAL A 12 0.56 2.98 0.56
CA VAL A 12 -0.57 2.32 -0.09
C VAL A 12 -0.42 0.82 0.08
N ILE A 13 -1.50 0.13 0.41
CA ILE A 13 -1.57 -1.33 0.34
C ILE A 13 -2.09 -1.69 -1.05
N GLU A 14 -1.26 -2.36 -1.84
CA GLU A 14 -1.67 -3.06 -3.05
C GLU A 14 -2.11 -4.48 -2.68
N ILE A 15 -3.21 -4.94 -3.27
CA ILE A 15 -3.76 -6.28 -3.05
C ILE A 15 -3.63 -7.05 -4.36
N GLU A 16 -3.07 -8.26 -4.29
CA GLU A 16 -2.93 -9.17 -5.42
C GLU A 16 -3.70 -10.45 -5.10
N ASP A 17 -4.42 -11.01 -6.08
CA ASP A 17 -5.05 -12.32 -5.95
C ASP A 17 -4.02 -13.48 -6.02
N ILE A 18 -4.49 -14.72 -5.89
CA ILE A 18 -3.65 -15.92 -5.98
C ILE A 18 -2.96 -16.09 -7.35
N TYR A 19 -3.48 -15.46 -8.39
CA TYR A 19 -2.91 -15.47 -9.74
C TYR A 19 -1.93 -14.32 -9.97
N GLY A 20 -1.76 -13.42 -9.00
CA GLY A 20 -0.89 -12.25 -9.08
C GLY A 20 -1.54 -11.05 -9.78
N ASN A 21 -2.85 -11.07 -10.03
CA ASN A 21 -3.52 -9.91 -10.58
C ASN A 21 -3.81 -8.89 -9.49
N LYS A 22 -3.54 -7.62 -9.78
CA LYS A 22 -3.93 -6.53 -8.87
C LYS A 22 -5.44 -6.45 -8.79
N THR A 23 -5.94 -6.46 -7.57
CA THR A 23 -7.37 -6.39 -7.28
C THR A 23 -7.65 -5.35 -6.20
N ALA A 24 -8.90 -4.93 -6.12
CA ALA A 24 -9.41 -4.12 -5.03
C ALA A 24 -10.48 -4.95 -4.32
N VAL A 25 -10.33 -5.11 -3.01
CA VAL A 25 -11.34 -5.77 -2.19
C VAL A 25 -12.20 -4.67 -1.57
N ASP A 26 -13.51 -4.76 -1.82
CA ASP A 26 -14.44 -3.74 -1.35
C ASP A 26 -14.42 -3.63 0.18
N GLY A 27 -14.55 -2.40 0.68
CA GLY A 27 -14.48 -2.10 2.11
C GLY A 27 -13.07 -2.07 2.72
N LEU A 28 -12.00 -2.47 2.00
CA LEU A 28 -10.65 -2.36 2.52
C LEU A 28 -10.02 -0.99 2.25
N ARG A 29 -9.56 -0.34 3.33
CA ARG A 29 -8.74 0.86 3.23
C ARG A 29 -7.36 0.52 2.68
N THR A 30 -6.98 1.19 1.60
CA THR A 30 -5.66 1.00 0.97
C THR A 30 -4.68 2.14 1.26
N ASN A 31 -5.13 3.33 1.64
CA ASN A 31 -4.25 4.50 1.84
C ASN A 31 -4.01 4.84 3.33
N PHE A 32 -2.75 4.99 3.71
CA PHE A 32 -2.27 5.24 5.07
C PHE A 32 -1.22 6.34 5.13
N THR A 33 -1.22 7.13 6.20
CA THR A 33 -0.22 8.21 6.41
C THR A 33 1.09 7.70 6.98
N THR A 34 1.10 6.53 7.64
CA THR A 34 2.28 5.95 8.27
C THR A 34 2.51 4.51 7.85
N PHE A 35 3.78 4.10 7.78
CA PHE A 35 4.15 2.72 7.47
C PHE A 35 3.65 1.75 8.54
N ALA A 36 3.71 2.15 9.81
CA ALA A 36 3.28 1.32 10.94
C ALA A 36 1.79 0.98 10.86
N ALA A 37 0.93 1.96 10.53
CA ALA A 37 -0.50 1.72 10.33
C ALA A 37 -0.74 0.80 9.12
N ALA A 38 -0.09 1.08 7.98
CA ALA A 38 -0.19 0.22 6.80
C ALA A 38 0.25 -1.22 7.09
N LYS A 39 1.33 -1.40 7.88
CA LYS A 39 1.86 -2.71 8.25
C LYS A 39 0.94 -3.47 9.18
N SER A 40 0.43 -2.83 10.23
CA SER A 40 -0.51 -3.45 11.15
C SER A 40 -1.78 -3.89 10.42
N TYR A 41 -2.31 -3.04 9.53
CA TYR A 41 -3.49 -3.34 8.73
C TYR A 41 -3.25 -4.47 7.73
N ALA A 42 -2.16 -4.41 6.96
CA ALA A 42 -1.80 -5.48 6.03
C ALA A 42 -1.63 -6.83 6.74
N HIS A 43 -0.98 -6.84 7.90
CA HIS A 43 -0.78 -8.07 8.67
C HIS A 43 -2.11 -8.66 9.17
N PHE A 44 -3.02 -7.82 9.66
CA PHE A 44 -4.34 -8.27 10.09
C PHE A 44 -5.11 -8.96 8.95
N TYR A 45 -5.14 -8.36 7.76
CA TYR A 45 -5.87 -8.92 6.63
C TYR A 45 -5.14 -10.07 5.93
N SER A 46 -3.81 -10.11 5.96
CA SER A 46 -3.05 -11.29 5.56
C SER A 46 -3.39 -12.50 6.44
N ASN A 47 -3.68 -12.31 7.72
CA ASN A 47 -4.09 -13.42 8.58
C ASN A 47 -5.53 -13.90 8.28
N LEU A 48 -6.41 -13.00 7.86
CA LEU A 48 -7.80 -13.33 7.51
C LEU A 48 -7.95 -13.93 6.11
N TYR A 49 -7.19 -13.43 5.15
CA TYR A 49 -7.37 -13.72 3.73
C TYR A 49 -6.08 -14.12 3.00
N GLY A 50 -5.02 -14.47 3.73
CA GLY A 50 -3.69 -14.75 3.14
C GLY A 50 -3.65 -15.89 2.12
N GLU A 51 -4.65 -16.77 2.14
CA GLU A 51 -4.82 -17.82 1.14
C GLU A 51 -5.41 -17.31 -0.18
N GLN A 52 -6.14 -16.19 -0.14
CA GLN A 52 -6.85 -15.60 -1.28
C GLN A 52 -6.14 -14.37 -1.84
N TYR A 53 -5.47 -13.61 -0.97
CA TYR A 53 -4.88 -12.33 -1.31
C TYR A 53 -3.52 -12.13 -0.67
N LYS A 54 -2.66 -11.42 -1.41
CA LYS A 54 -1.37 -10.91 -0.94
C LYS A 54 -1.45 -9.40 -0.77
N PHE A 55 -1.03 -8.93 0.40
CA PHE A 55 -1.04 -7.51 0.75
C PHE A 55 0.38 -6.95 0.72
N ARG A 56 0.64 -5.98 -0.17
CA ARG A 56 1.95 -5.36 -0.36
C ARG A 56 1.92 -3.88 -0.03
N ILE A 57 2.86 -3.42 0.79
CA ILE A 57 2.92 -2.00 1.20
C ILE A 57 3.89 -1.25 0.30
N ILE A 58 3.39 -0.20 -0.35
CA ILE A 58 4.15 0.69 -1.23
C ILE A 58 4.19 2.09 -0.61
N GLY A 59 5.39 2.59 -0.34
CA GLY A 59 5.57 4.00 0.00
C GLY A 59 5.46 4.87 -1.25
N ARG A 60 4.53 5.82 -1.27
CA ARG A 60 4.39 6.79 -2.36
C ARG A 60 4.73 8.20 -1.87
N ASN A 61 5.60 8.86 -2.62
CA ASN A 61 5.73 10.31 -2.55
C ASN A 61 4.70 10.90 -3.49
N ARG A 62 3.89 11.86 -3.01
CA ARG A 62 2.92 12.58 -3.84
C ARG A 62 3.68 13.29 -4.96
N ILE A 63 3.84 12.63 -6.10
CA ILE A 63 4.11 13.28 -7.38
C ILE A 63 2.72 13.72 -7.83
N LEU A 64 2.37 14.97 -7.53
CA LEU A 64 1.21 15.61 -8.12
C LEU A 64 1.55 15.80 -9.60
N ASN A 65 1.27 14.80 -10.44
CA ASN A 65 1.06 15.06 -11.85
C ASN A 65 -0.32 15.70 -11.93
N TYR A 66 -0.37 17.03 -11.83
CA TYR A 66 -1.50 17.75 -12.40
C TYR A 66 -1.49 17.44 -13.91
N PRO A 67 -2.62 17.01 -14.50
CA PRO A 67 -2.76 17.13 -15.94
C PRO A 67 -2.59 18.62 -16.25
N HIS A 68 -1.61 18.93 -17.10
CA HIS A 68 -1.57 20.21 -17.76
C HIS A 68 -2.68 20.12 -18.81
N ASP A 69 -3.81 20.77 -18.53
CA ASP A 69 -4.75 21.16 -19.59
C ASP A 69 -4.03 22.00 -20.65
#